data_AF-A0A8T6FCZ1-F1
#
_entry.id   AF-A0A8T6FCZ1-F1
#
_cell.length_a   1.000
_cell.length_b   1.000
_cell.length_c   1.000
_cell.angle_alpha   90.00
_cell.angle_beta   90.00
_cell.angle_gamma   90.00
#
_symmetry.space_group_name_H-M   'P 1'
#
loop_
_entity.id
_entity.type
_entity.pdbx_description
1 polymer ?
#
loop_
_entity_poly.entity_id
_entity_poly.type
_entity_poly.pdbx_seq_one_letter_code
_entity_poly.pdbx_strand_id
1 'polypeptide(L)' 'MALEFGFIVGAFLIAGIQIGGWLDDQLSSRPFFLTAGVLLGLLASFSVFWRIYRWQSD' A
#
# COMPACT_ATOMS: atom_id res chain seq x y z
N MET A 1 2.13 15.59 10.42
CA MET A 1 2.99 14.39 10.38
C MET A 1 2.23 13.07 10.58
N ALA A 2 1.72 12.74 11.76
CA ALA A 2 1.01 11.46 11.97
C ALA A 2 -0.23 11.29 11.08
N LEU A 3 -1.02 12.36 10.89
CA LEU A 3 -2.22 12.34 10.06
C LEU A 3 -1.90 12.21 8.56
N GLU A 4 -0.86 12.89 8.07
CA GLU A 4 -0.41 12.79 6.67
C GLU A 4 0.14 11.40 6.37
N PHE A 5 0.92 10.84 7.30
CA PHE A 5 1.43 9.48 7.18
C PHE A 5 0.31 8.45 7.17
N GLY A 6 -0.66 8.57 8.09
CA GLY A 6 -1.84 7.72 8.13
C GLY A 6 -2.69 7.81 6.85
N PHE A 7 -2.83 9.01 6.29
CA PHE A 7 -3.52 9.21 5.02
C PHE A 7 -2.80 8.52 3.85
N ILE A 8 -1.47 8.66 3.77
CA ILE A 8 -0.66 8.02 2.72
C ILE A 8 -0.77 6.50 2.81
N VAL A 9 -0.60 5.94 4.02
CA VAL A 9 -0.70 4.50 4.26
C VAL A 9 -2.10 3.99 3.89
N GLY A 10 -3.13 4.69 4.34
CA GLY A 10 -4.53 4.37 4.03
C GLY A 10 -4.82 4.40 2.53
N ALA A 11 -4.35 5.42 1.82
CA ALA A 11 -4.54 5.56 0.38
C ALA A 11 -3.89 4.41 -0.40
N PHE A 12 -2.64 4.05 -0.07
CA PHE A 12 -1.94 2.94 -0.73
C PHE A 12 -2.58 1.59 -0.44
N LEU A 13 -3.05 1.35 0.79
CA LEU A 13 -3.76 0.12 1.13
C LEU A 13 -5.11 0.01 0.43
N ILE A 14 -5.92 1.07 0.44
CA ILE A 14 -7.22 1.07 -0.24
C ILE A 14 -7.04 0.85 -1.74
N ALA A 15 -6.07 1.51 -2.36
CA ALA A 15 -5.74 1.31 -3.77
C ALA A 15 -5.30 -0.14 -4.04
N GLY A 16 -4.40 -0.69 -3.22
CA GLY A 16 -3.95 -2.08 -3.35
C GLY A 16 -5.07 -3.10 -3.22
N ILE A 17 -6.01 -2.89 -2.29
CA ILE A 17 -7.17 -3.76 -2.09
C ILE A 17 -8.15 -3.66 -3.27
N GLN A 18 -8.51 -2.45 -3.70
CA GLN A 18 -9.44 -2.29 -4.83
C GLN A 18 -8.87 -2.84 -6.13
N ILE A 19 -7.63 -2.47 -6.45
CA ILE A 19 -6.97 -2.90 -7.69
C ILE A 19 -6.72 -4.42 -7.65
N GLY A 20 -6.20 -4.94 -6.53
CA GLY A 20 -5.91 -6.35 -6.35
C GLY A 20 -7.17 -7.22 -6.39
N GLY A 21 -8.24 -6.78 -5.73
CA GLY A 21 -9.55 -7.46 -5.77
C GLY A 21 -10.16 -7.44 -7.17
N TRP A 22 -10.12 -6.30 -7.87
CA TRP A 22 -10.60 -6.20 -9.24
C TRP A 22 -9.82 -7.10 -10.22
N LEU A 23 -8.49 -7.19 -10.07
CA LEU A 23 -7.64 -8.09 -10.84
C LEU A 23 -7.95 -9.56 -10.56
N ASP A 24 -8.16 -9.89 -9.28
CA ASP A 24 -8.52 -11.24 -8.87
C ASP A 24 -9.87 -11.69 -9.44
N ASP A 25 -10.82 -10.77 -9.61
CA ASP A 25 -12.13 -11.03 -10.21
C ASP A 25 -12.00 -11.27 -11.72
N GLN A 26 -11.18 -10.48 -12.39
CA GLN A 26 -10.96 -10.59 -13.84
C GLN A 26 -10.19 -11.85 -14.21
N LEU A 27 -9.23 -12.26 -13.38
CA LEU A 27 -8.33 -13.38 -13.67
C LEU A 27 -8.72 -14.67 -12.96
N SER A 28 -9.84 -14.68 -12.20
CA SER A 28 -10.27 -15.81 -11.36
C SER A 28 -9.16 -16.37 -10.46
N SER A 29 -8.27 -15.48 -10.03
CA SER A 29 -7.08 -15.82 -9.24
C SER A 29 -7.24 -15.47 -7.77
N ARG A 30 -8.47 -15.17 -7.32
CA ARG A 30 -8.78 -14.89 -5.91
C ARG A 30 -8.13 -15.93 -4.99
N PRO A 31 -7.35 -15.54 -3.94
CA PRO A 31 -7.06 -14.18 -3.48
C PRO A 31 -5.62 -13.71 -3.78
N PHE A 32 -5.03 -14.09 -4.91
CA PHE A 32 -3.61 -13.87 -5.19
C PHE A 32 -3.27 -12.38 -5.38
N PHE A 33 -3.93 -11.68 -6.30
CA PHE A 33 -3.65 -10.26 -6.58
C PHE A 33 -4.11 -9.34 -5.47
N LEU A 34 -5.16 -9.69 -4.73
CA LEU A 34 -5.53 -8.96 -3.51
C LEU A 34 -4.40 -9.01 -2.48
N THR A 35 -3.85 -10.21 -2.23
CA THR A 35 -2.74 -10.39 -1.29
C THR A 35 -1.50 -9.64 -1.76
N ALA A 36 -1.15 -9.75 -3.05
CA ALA A 36 -0.04 -9.02 -3.65
C ALA A 36 -0.24 -7.49 -3.57
N GLY A 37 -1.46 -7.00 -3.84
CA GLY A 37 -1.82 -5.59 -3.77
C GLY A 37 -1.68 -5.02 -2.35
N VAL A 38 -2.12 -5.77 -1.34
CA VAL A 38 -1.93 -5.40 0.08
C VAL A 38 -0.45 -5.36 0.44
N LEU A 39 0.33 -6.38 0.06
CA LEU A 39 1.77 -6.42 0.33
C LEU A 39 2.52 -5.25 -0.34
N LEU A 40 2.18 -4.92 -1.59
CA LEU A 40 2.74 -3.78 -2.29
C LEU A 40 2.32 -2.45 -1.63
N GLY A 41 1.08 -2.32 -1.17
CA GLY A 41 0.61 -1.15 -0.43
C GLY A 41 1.38 -0.92 0.87
N LEU A 42 1.67 -2.01 1.61
CA LEU A 42 2.48 -1.96 2.82
C LEU A 42 3.95 -1.61 2.51
N LEU A 43 4.54 -2.20 1.49
CA LEU A 43 5.91 -1.88 1.05
C LEU A 43 6.05 -0.42 0.61
N ALA A 44 5.08 0.09 -0.15
CA ALA A 44 5.05 1.49 -0.57
C ALA A 44 4.98 2.42 0.65
N SER A 45 4.10 2.10 1.61
CA SER A 45 3.96 2.85 2.86
C SER A 45 5.26 2.87 3.68
N PHE A 46 5.93 1.72 3.80
CA PHE A 46 7.23 1.61 4.46
C PHE A 46 8.32 2.42 3.74
N SER A 47 8.34 2.41 2.41
CA SER A 47 9.31 3.18 1.63
C SER A 47 9.19 4.69 1.85
N VAL A 48 7.95 5.19 1.99
CA VAL A 48 7.67 6.59 2.30
C VAL A 48 8.05 6.92 3.73
N PHE A 49 7.70 6.05 4.68
CA PHE A 49 8.13 6.17 6.08
C PHE A 49 9.65 6.31 6.18
N TRP A 50 10.39 5.40 5.53
CA TRP A 50 11.84 5.37 5.55
C TRP A 50 12.44 6.66 4.96
N ARG A 51 11.88 7.17 3.87
CA ARG A 51 12.30 8.46 3.29
C ARG A 51 12.09 9.62 4.25
N ILE A 52 10.92 9.70 4.89
CA ILE A 52 10.61 10.76 5.86
C ILE A 52 11.55 10.66 7.07
N TYR A 53 11.72 9.45 7.61
CA TYR A 53 12.59 9.20 8.75
C TYR A 53 14.03 9.61 8.46
N ARG A 54 14.56 9.21 7.30
CA ARG A 54 15.91 9.59 6.86
C ARG A 54 16.04 11.11 6.71
N TRP A 55 15.05 11.77 6.12
CA TRP A 55 15.08 13.22 5.95
C TRP A 55 15.03 14.00 7.27
N GLN A 56 14.48 13.42 8.33
CA GLN A 56 14.47 14.01 9.68
C GLN A 56 15.73 13.72 10.50
N SER A 57 16.55 12.74 10.08
CA SER A 57 17.76 12.35 10.80
C SER A 57 19.03 12.98 10.23
N ASP A 58 18.93 13.67 9.08
CA ASP A 58 19.93 14.59 8.52
C ASP A 58 19.63 16.03 8.97
#